data_AF-S2IW70-F1
#
_entry.id   AF-S2IW70-F1
#
_cell.length_a   1.000
_cell.length_b   1.000
_cell.length_c   1.000
_cell.angle_alpha   90.00
_cell.angle_beta   90.00
_cell.angle_gamma   90.00
#
_symmetry.space_group_name_H-M   'P 1'
#
loop_
_entity.id
_entity.type
_entity.pdbx_description
1 polymer ?
#
loop_
_entity_poly.entity_id
_entity_poly.type
_entity_poly.pdbx_seq_one_letter_code
_entity_poly.pdbx_strand_id
1 'polypeptide(L)'
;MKNCPVYFSDVLVADILISFSGVFTSIGVNLMRIANLPHSRYAPFITSIPYLIRLKQCLCDYYAQQHPHTSKLVNAFKYASSIPVIFLGHYTKQESNAIVFNSVTKGDLVWHLWLLLAMCNSAFAFSWDLVMDWGLVRMDAAHDAFIILRKDLYFSDSLYYIAAVGVNGSLRLLKIGSHLYHVHPMCVDVAEIVRRWIWVVFRFEHEWIKRSYSNTDIELQQQLAAFSNTANEHHSVPDL
;
A
#
# COMPACT_ATOMS: atom_id res chain seq x y z
N MET A 1 22.55 -0.67 -10.19
CA MET A 1 21.15 -0.96 -9.76
C MET A 1 20.26 -1.57 -10.84
N LYS A 2 20.70 -1.75 -12.10
CA LYS A 2 19.89 -2.34 -13.20
C LYS A 2 19.54 -3.85 -13.05
N ASN A 3 20.06 -4.55 -12.03
CA ASN A 3 19.92 -6.01 -11.87
C ASN A 3 19.07 -6.41 -10.65
N CYS A 4 18.00 -5.68 -10.34
CA CYS A 4 17.11 -6.01 -9.23
C CYS A 4 15.67 -6.14 -9.73
N PRO A 5 15.33 -7.24 -10.43
CA PRO A 5 13.96 -7.48 -10.86
C PRO A 5 13.06 -7.58 -9.61
N VAL A 6 11.91 -6.91 -9.67
CA VAL A 6 10.90 -6.94 -8.61
C VAL A 6 9.65 -7.57 -9.18
N TYR A 7 9.35 -8.80 -8.75
CA TYR A 7 8.17 -9.51 -9.19
C TYR A 7 6.95 -9.12 -8.37
N PHE A 8 5.76 -9.33 -8.94
CA PHE A 8 4.50 -9.09 -8.22
C PHE A 8 4.40 -9.91 -6.93
N SER A 9 4.93 -11.14 -6.92
CA SER A 9 5.04 -11.97 -5.71
C SER A 9 5.87 -11.30 -4.62
N ASP A 10 7.00 -10.69 -4.98
CA ASP A 10 7.91 -10.02 -4.02
C ASP A 10 7.23 -8.81 -3.37
N VAL A 11 6.42 -8.11 -4.15
CA VAL A 11 5.58 -6.98 -3.72
C VAL A 11 4.54 -7.49 -2.72
N LEU A 12 3.83 -8.58 -3.01
CA LEU A 12 2.85 -9.17 -2.10
C LEU A 12 3.48 -9.63 -0.78
N VAL A 13 4.58 -10.39 -0.84
CA VAL A 13 5.30 -10.87 0.34
C VAL A 13 5.74 -9.70 1.22
N ALA A 14 6.29 -8.64 0.63
CA ALA A 14 6.73 -7.50 1.41
C ALA A 14 5.57 -6.70 2.03
N ASP A 15 4.40 -6.61 1.39
CA ASP A 15 3.22 -6.01 2.03
C ASP A 15 2.63 -6.88 3.15
N ILE A 16 2.74 -8.21 3.02
CA ILE A 16 2.43 -9.13 4.11
C ILE A 16 3.40 -8.88 5.28
N LEU A 17 4.70 -8.79 5.03
CA LEU A 17 5.69 -8.47 6.08
C LEU A 17 5.37 -7.15 6.80
N ILE A 18 4.84 -6.14 6.09
CA ILE A 18 4.39 -4.88 6.70
C ILE A 18 3.23 -5.13 7.68
N SER A 19 2.25 -5.94 7.31
CA SER A 19 1.14 -6.29 8.21
C SER A 19 1.61 -7.09 9.43
N PHE A 20 2.69 -7.86 9.32
CA PHE A 20 3.30 -8.60 10.43
C PHE A 20 4.33 -7.80 11.24
N SER A 21 4.58 -6.53 10.89
CA SER A 21 5.61 -5.70 11.56
C SER A 21 5.39 -5.57 13.07
N GLY A 22 4.14 -5.46 13.53
CA GLY A 22 3.79 -5.41 14.95
C GLY A 22 4.08 -6.72 15.68
N VAL A 23 3.77 -7.86 15.04
CA VAL A 23 4.07 -9.22 15.55
C VAL A 23 5.58 -9.42 15.70
N PHE A 24 6.36 -9.09 14.66
CA PHE A 24 7.82 -9.20 14.71
C PHE A 24 8.43 -8.30 15.79
N THR A 25 7.89 -7.09 15.96
CA THR A 25 8.33 -6.17 17.00
C THR A 25 8.05 -6.74 18.39
N SER A 26 6.85 -7.31 18.59
CA SER A 26 6.45 -7.92 19.86
C SER A 26 7.34 -9.12 20.22
N ILE A 27 7.60 -10.02 19.26
CA ILE A 27 8.52 -11.16 19.44
C ILE A 27 9.93 -10.66 19.76
N GLY A 28 10.45 -9.71 18.98
CA GLY A 28 11.78 -9.15 19.18
C GLY A 28 11.95 -8.49 20.55
N VAL A 29 10.96 -7.70 20.99
CA VAL A 29 10.95 -7.08 22.32
C VAL A 29 10.95 -8.12 23.44
N ASN A 30 10.17 -9.20 23.30
CA ASN A 30 10.14 -10.27 24.30
C ASN A 30 11.46 -11.03 24.39
N LEU A 31 12.09 -11.34 23.25
CA LEU A 31 13.42 -11.97 23.22
C LEU A 31 14.49 -11.08 23.84
N MET A 32 14.49 -9.80 23.50
CA MET A 32 15.41 -8.82 24.10
C MET A 32 15.20 -8.69 25.61
N ARG A 33 13.95 -8.78 26.09
CA ARG A 33 13.65 -8.77 27.54
C ARG A 33 14.25 -9.99 28.24
N ILE A 34 14.12 -11.19 27.67
CA ILE A 34 14.72 -12.42 28.21
C ILE A 34 16.26 -12.30 28.23
N ALA A 35 16.83 -11.67 27.20
CA ALA A 35 18.28 -11.47 27.09
C ALA A 35 18.83 -10.23 27.84
N ASN A 36 17.99 -9.51 28.60
CA ASN A 36 18.35 -8.26 29.30
C ASN A 36 18.95 -7.16 28.39
N LEU A 37 18.47 -7.06 27.14
CA LEU A 37 18.87 -6.04 26.18
C LEU A 37 17.93 -4.82 26.19
N PRO A 38 18.42 -3.61 25.83
CA PRO A 38 17.60 -2.40 25.81
C PRO A 38 16.61 -2.39 24.65
N HIS A 39 15.44 -3.00 24.87
CA HIS A 39 14.41 -3.26 23.87
C HIS A 39 13.73 -2.01 23.28
N SER A 40 13.51 -0.96 24.08
CA SER A 40 12.84 0.28 23.63
C SER A 40 13.60 0.97 22.49
N ARG A 41 14.93 0.93 22.52
CA ARG A 41 15.79 1.52 21.48
C ARG A 41 15.69 0.80 20.15
N TYR A 42 15.50 -0.53 20.16
CA TYR A 42 15.56 -1.35 18.95
C TYR A 42 14.18 -1.65 18.34
N ALA A 43 13.11 -1.56 19.12
CA ALA A 43 11.73 -1.78 18.65
C ALA A 43 11.36 -1.02 17.35
N PRO A 44 11.62 0.30 17.21
CA PRO A 44 11.26 1.04 15.98
C PRO A 44 12.05 0.58 14.76
N PHE A 45 13.30 0.10 14.94
CA PHE A 45 14.09 -0.45 13.85
C PHE A 45 13.50 -1.76 13.34
N ILE A 46 13.11 -2.66 14.26
CA ILE A 46 12.45 -3.92 13.91
C ILE A 46 11.14 -3.65 13.15
N THR A 47 10.31 -2.72 13.65
CA THR A 47 9.06 -2.33 12.97
C THR A 47 9.31 -1.76 11.57
N SER A 48 10.44 -1.07 11.35
CA SER A 48 10.74 -0.38 10.09
C SER A 48 11.30 -1.31 8.99
N ILE A 49 11.78 -2.51 9.33
CA ILE A 49 12.42 -3.42 8.35
C ILE A 49 11.53 -3.70 7.12
N PRO A 50 10.24 -4.10 7.28
CA PRO A 50 9.39 -4.37 6.12
C PRO A 50 9.15 -3.14 5.22
N TYR A 51 9.09 -1.94 5.83
CA TYR A 51 8.94 -0.68 5.11
C TYR A 51 10.20 -0.33 4.30
N LEU A 52 11.39 -0.58 4.85
CA LEU A 52 12.66 -0.41 4.14
C LEU A 52 12.80 -1.37 2.96
N ILE A 53 12.34 -2.62 3.11
CA ILE A 53 12.30 -3.60 2.02
C ILE A 53 11.42 -3.05 0.88
N ARG A 54 10.22 -2.54 1.20
CA ARG A 54 9.33 -1.95 0.18
C ARG A 54 9.90 -0.70 -0.45
N LEU A 55 10.50 0.18 0.33
CA LEU A 55 11.18 1.38 -0.18
C LEU A 55 12.25 1.00 -1.21
N LYS A 56 13.11 0.04 -0.86
CA LYS A 56 14.15 -0.49 -1.76
C LYS A 56 13.52 -1.06 -3.04
N GLN A 57 12.50 -1.90 -2.93
CA GLN A 57 11.83 -2.48 -4.09
C GLN A 57 11.26 -1.39 -5.03
N CYS A 58 10.60 -0.36 -4.48
CA CYS A 58 10.04 0.72 -5.28
C CYS A 58 11.12 1.54 -6.02
N LEU A 59 12.25 1.81 -5.36
CA LEU A 59 13.39 2.50 -5.98
C LEU A 59 14.06 1.64 -7.04
N CYS A 60 14.29 0.35 -6.76
CA CYS A 60 14.84 -0.58 -7.73
C CYS A 60 13.98 -0.67 -8.99
N ASP A 61 12.67 -0.80 -8.84
CA ASP A 61 11.72 -0.87 -9.97
C ASP A 61 11.73 0.45 -10.77
N TYR A 62 11.80 1.61 -10.12
CA TYR A 62 11.93 2.90 -10.79
C TYR A 62 13.23 3.03 -11.62
N TYR A 63 14.38 2.65 -11.06
CA TYR A 63 15.66 2.77 -11.74
C TYR A 63 15.96 1.65 -12.75
N ALA A 64 15.21 0.55 -12.72
CA ALA A 64 15.36 -0.56 -13.66
C ALA A 64 14.69 -0.27 -15.02
N GLN A 65 13.61 0.53 -15.04
CA GLN A 65 12.84 0.82 -16.24
C GLN A 65 13.46 1.98 -17.04
N GLN A 66 13.40 1.92 -18.38
CA GLN A 66 13.85 3.01 -19.25
C GLN A 66 12.94 4.25 -19.16
N HIS A 67 11.63 4.04 -19.04
CA HIS A 67 10.61 5.08 -18.88
C HIS A 67 9.73 4.78 -17.67
N PRO A 68 10.23 5.01 -16.44
CA PRO A 68 9.50 4.66 -15.24
C PRO A 68 8.31 5.60 -15.00
N HIS A 69 7.18 5.02 -14.63
CA HIS A 69 6.00 5.80 -14.24
C HIS A 69 6.20 6.45 -12.86
N THR A 70 5.86 7.73 -12.72
CA THR A 70 6.05 8.53 -11.48
C THR A 70 5.40 7.90 -10.25
N SER A 71 4.35 7.09 -10.44
CA SER A 71 3.73 6.30 -9.36
C SER A 71 4.73 5.49 -8.54
N LYS A 72 5.84 5.02 -9.11
CA LYS A 72 6.82 4.21 -8.38
C LYS A 72 7.56 5.04 -7.33
N LEU A 73 7.88 6.30 -7.63
CA LEU A 73 8.46 7.25 -6.66
C LEU A 73 7.44 7.67 -5.61
N VAL A 74 6.19 7.90 -6.00
CA VAL A 74 5.12 8.21 -5.04
C VAL A 74 4.91 7.04 -4.07
N ASN A 75 5.01 5.81 -4.58
CA ASN A 75 4.97 4.61 -3.75
C ASN A 75 6.21 4.50 -2.84
N ALA A 76 7.41 4.83 -3.33
CA ALA A 76 8.61 4.90 -2.51
C ALA A 76 8.44 5.92 -1.37
N PHE A 77 7.91 7.10 -1.69
CA PHE A 77 7.60 8.14 -0.71
C PHE A 77 6.60 7.66 0.34
N LYS A 78 5.57 6.89 -0.04
CA LYS A 78 4.61 6.25 0.87
C LYS A 78 5.29 5.43 1.97
N TYR A 79 6.26 4.61 1.59
CA TYR A 79 6.96 3.75 2.56
C TYR A 79 8.02 4.54 3.35
N ALA A 80 8.66 5.54 2.74
CA ALA A 80 9.59 6.42 3.43
C ALA A 80 8.90 7.28 4.50
N SER A 81 7.74 7.87 4.19
CA SER A 81 6.99 8.73 5.11
C SER A 81 6.42 7.97 6.32
N SER A 82 6.24 6.65 6.22
CA SER A 82 5.84 5.80 7.35
C SER A 82 6.95 5.64 8.40
N ILE A 83 8.23 5.76 8.04
CA ILE A 83 9.35 5.52 8.96
C ILE A 83 9.39 6.56 10.10
N PRO A 84 9.34 7.88 9.86
CA PRO A 84 9.24 8.86 10.94
C PRO A 84 8.03 8.64 11.86
N VAL A 85 6.88 8.23 11.30
CA VAL A 85 5.66 7.92 12.09
C VAL A 85 5.88 6.75 13.04
N ILE A 86 6.61 5.71 12.60
CA ILE A 86 6.97 4.55 13.43
C ILE A 86 7.85 4.99 14.61
N PHE A 87 8.90 5.76 14.35
CA PHE A 87 9.82 6.22 15.40
C PHE A 87 9.12 7.09 16.44
N LEU A 88 8.33 8.07 15.98
CA LEU A 88 7.53 8.92 16.86
C LEU A 88 6.50 8.11 17.65
N GLY A 89 5.87 7.10 17.04
CA GLY A 89 4.86 6.26 17.70
C GLY A 89 5.42 5.36 18.80
N HIS A 90 6.67 4.92 18.67
CA HIS A 90 7.37 4.19 19.75
C HIS A 90 7.82 5.14 20.86
N TYR A 91 8.27 6.35 20.52
CA TYR A 91 8.64 7.36 21.51
C TYR A 91 7.45 7.80 22.37
N THR A 92 6.29 8.09 21.77
CA THR A 92 5.09 8.52 22.50
C THR A 92 4.51 7.42 23.41
N LYS A 93 4.61 6.15 22.99
CA LYS A 93 4.22 4.99 23.82
C LYS A 93 5.04 4.85 25.09
N GLN A 94 6.32 5.23 25.07
CA GLN A 94 7.19 5.15 26.23
C GLN A 94 6.85 6.21 27.31
N GLU A 95 6.35 7.37 26.89
CA GLU A 95 6.03 8.52 27.76
C GLU A 95 4.60 8.46 28.35
N SER A 96 3.76 7.52 27.93
CA SER A 96 2.33 7.45 28.28
C SER A 96 2.01 7.09 29.75
N ASN A 97 3.01 7.07 30.65
CA ASN A 97 2.84 6.88 32.09
C ASN A 97 2.71 8.21 32.89
N ALA A 98 2.66 9.37 32.22
CA ALA A 98 2.51 10.66 32.91
C ALA A 98 1.03 11.09 33.02
N ILE A 99 0.54 11.21 34.26
CA ILE A 99 -0.78 11.74 34.60
C ILE A 99 -0.87 13.22 34.16
N VAL A 100 -1.89 13.57 33.38
CA VAL A 100 -2.11 14.91 32.82
C VAL A 100 -2.85 15.81 33.82
N PHE A 101 -2.22 16.92 34.22
CA PHE A 101 -2.91 18.09 34.78
C PHE A 101 -2.17 19.39 34.40
N ASN A 102 -2.80 20.20 33.52
CA ASN A 102 -2.59 21.64 33.32
C ASN A 102 -1.21 22.22 32.93
N SER A 103 -0.54 21.69 31.90
CA SER A 103 0.35 22.50 31.03
C SER A 103 0.73 21.71 29.78
N VAL A 104 0.80 22.37 28.61
CA VAL A 104 1.31 21.75 27.37
C VAL A 104 2.80 21.47 27.56
N THR A 105 3.13 20.21 27.83
CA THR A 105 4.51 19.75 27.94
C THR A 105 5.10 19.47 26.55
N LYS A 106 6.44 19.38 26.45
CA LYS A 106 7.09 18.91 25.21
C LYS A 106 6.59 17.53 24.77
N GLY A 107 6.19 16.67 25.72
CA GLY A 107 5.57 15.37 25.46
C GLY A 107 4.25 15.50 24.68
N ASP A 108 3.44 16.51 25.01
CA ASP A 108 2.19 16.77 24.31
C ASP A 108 2.43 17.18 22.86
N LEU A 109 3.38 18.07 22.58
CA LEU A 109 3.67 18.49 21.19
C LEU A 109 4.09 17.31 20.31
N VAL A 110 4.95 16.42 20.83
CA VAL A 110 5.41 15.23 20.10
C VAL A 110 4.26 14.25 19.85
N TRP A 111 3.34 14.11 20.81
CA TRP A 111 2.14 13.29 20.65
C TRP A 111 1.19 13.86 19.57
N HIS A 112 0.93 15.17 19.58
CA HIS A 112 0.08 15.82 18.57
C HIS A 112 0.71 15.74 17.17
N LEU A 113 2.02 15.95 17.06
CA LEU A 113 2.76 15.79 15.81
C LEU A 113 2.68 14.35 15.30
N TRP A 114 2.89 13.36 16.17
CA TRP A 114 2.75 11.95 15.81
C TRP A 114 1.35 11.65 15.30
N LEU A 115 0.31 12.10 16.01
CA LEU A 115 -1.08 11.85 15.62
C LEU A 115 -1.38 12.46 14.24
N LEU A 116 -0.98 13.71 14.01
CA LEU A 116 -1.15 14.38 12.72
C LEU A 116 -0.45 13.59 11.59
N LEU A 117 0.82 13.22 11.79
CA LEU A 117 1.58 12.48 10.79
C LEU A 117 0.98 11.08 10.55
N ALA A 118 0.50 10.40 11.60
CA ALA A 118 -0.16 9.11 11.50
C ALA A 118 -1.49 9.21 10.72
N MET A 119 -2.28 10.26 10.96
CA MET A 119 -3.51 10.54 10.21
C MET A 119 -3.22 10.83 8.74
N CYS A 120 -2.26 11.70 8.44
CA CYS A 120 -1.84 12.01 7.07
C CYS A 120 -1.32 10.77 6.35
N ASN A 121 -0.47 9.97 7.00
CA ASN A 121 0.05 8.72 6.44
C ASN A 121 -1.06 7.70 6.19
N SER A 122 -2.02 7.59 7.11
CA SER A 122 -3.17 6.69 6.98
C SER A 122 -4.09 7.12 5.84
N ALA A 123 -4.42 8.41 5.73
CA ALA A 123 -5.22 8.97 4.65
C ALA A 123 -4.54 8.76 3.29
N PHE A 124 -3.23 9.04 3.20
CA PHE A 124 -2.47 8.81 1.97
C PHE A 124 -2.47 7.34 1.55
N ALA A 125 -2.21 6.42 2.48
CA ALA A 125 -2.22 5.00 2.20
C ALA A 125 -3.64 4.46 1.90
N PHE A 126 -4.68 5.03 2.49
CA PHE A 126 -6.07 4.70 2.17
C PHE A 126 -6.42 5.13 0.74
N SER A 127 -6.11 6.37 0.36
CA SER A 127 -6.31 6.85 -1.02
C SER A 127 -5.52 6.02 -2.02
N TRP A 128 -4.30 5.61 -1.66
CA TRP A 128 -3.48 4.71 -2.48
C TRP A 128 -4.18 3.36 -2.71
N ASP A 129 -4.76 2.76 -1.66
CA ASP A 129 -5.47 1.49 -1.80
C ASP A 129 -6.63 1.61 -2.81
N LEU A 130 -7.41 2.69 -2.74
CA LEU A 130 -8.58 2.90 -3.61
C LEU A 130 -8.23 3.19 -5.07
N VAL A 131 -7.20 4.02 -5.29
CA VAL A 131 -6.85 4.54 -6.62
C VAL A 131 -5.85 3.63 -7.33
N MET A 132 -4.76 3.25 -6.64
CA MET A 132 -3.63 2.58 -7.28
C MET A 132 -3.71 1.06 -7.14
N ASP A 133 -4.13 0.57 -5.96
CA ASP A 133 -4.09 -0.86 -5.69
C ASP A 133 -5.36 -1.56 -6.20
N TRP A 134 -6.54 -1.03 -5.89
CA TRP A 134 -7.81 -1.58 -6.32
C TRP A 134 -8.36 -0.94 -7.61
N GLY A 135 -7.85 0.23 -7.99
CA GLY A 135 -8.28 0.94 -9.21
C GLY A 135 -9.78 1.23 -9.24
N LEU A 136 -10.42 1.36 -8.07
CA LEU A 136 -11.85 1.65 -7.97
C LEU A 136 -12.14 3.09 -8.31
N VAL A 137 -11.24 4.00 -7.95
CA VAL A 137 -11.36 5.41 -8.28
C VAL A 137 -10.40 5.73 -9.41
N ARG A 138 -10.94 6.26 -10.51
CA ARG A 138 -10.16 6.81 -11.62
C ARG A 138 -10.33 8.32 -11.65
N MET A 139 -9.22 9.01 -11.88
CA MET A 139 -9.20 10.43 -12.16
C MET A 139 -9.30 10.58 -13.67
N ASP A 140 -10.47 10.96 -14.18
CA ASP A 140 -10.63 11.33 -15.58
C ASP A 140 -10.49 12.84 -15.68
N ALA A 141 -9.47 13.30 -16.40
CA ALA A 141 -9.25 14.73 -16.64
C ALA A 141 -10.09 15.25 -17.82
N ALA A 142 -10.74 14.36 -18.59
CA ALA A 142 -11.46 14.72 -19.80
C ALA A 142 -12.96 15.04 -19.57
N HIS A 143 -13.54 14.54 -18.48
CA HIS A 143 -14.90 14.88 -18.06
C HIS A 143 -14.79 15.47 -16.65
N ASP A 144 -15.37 16.66 -16.40
CA ASP A 144 -15.27 17.47 -15.15
C ASP A 144 -15.60 16.75 -13.81
N ALA A 145 -15.78 15.43 -13.81
CA ALA A 145 -15.86 14.57 -12.63
C ALA A 145 -14.47 14.04 -12.24
N PHE A 146 -13.88 14.64 -11.21
CA PHE A 146 -12.58 14.24 -10.67
C PHE A 146 -12.50 12.79 -10.17
N ILE A 147 -13.62 12.17 -9.78
CA ILE A 147 -13.63 10.82 -9.17
C ILE A 147 -14.70 9.99 -9.88
N ILE A 148 -14.27 9.05 -10.73
CA ILE A 148 -15.15 8.08 -11.39
C ILE A 148 -14.94 6.71 -10.76
N LEU A 149 -16.04 6.06 -10.35
CA LEU A 149 -16.00 4.68 -9.87
C LEU A 149 -15.89 3.70 -11.06
N ARG A 150 -14.97 2.73 -10.97
CA ARG A 150 -14.76 1.71 -12.00
C ARG A 150 -16.04 0.90 -12.22
N LYS A 151 -16.49 0.80 -13.48
CA LYS A 151 -17.69 0.04 -13.87
C LYS A 151 -17.40 -1.44 -14.07
N ASP A 152 -16.19 -1.78 -14.49
CA ASP A 152 -15.75 -3.16 -14.70
C ASP A 152 -15.38 -3.81 -13.36
N LEU A 153 -16.33 -4.49 -12.76
CA LEU A 153 -16.16 -5.21 -11.49
C LEU A 153 -16.20 -6.71 -11.79
N TYR A 154 -15.22 -7.47 -11.32
CA TYR A 154 -15.26 -8.93 -11.48
C TYR A 154 -16.40 -9.53 -10.65
N PHE A 155 -16.58 -9.03 -9.43
CA PHE A 155 -17.73 -9.38 -8.61
C PHE A 155 -18.92 -8.51 -9.04
N SER A 156 -20.01 -9.15 -9.48
CA SER A 156 -21.19 -8.44 -9.99
C SER A 156 -21.87 -7.56 -8.93
N ASP A 157 -21.68 -7.85 -7.65
CA ASP A 157 -22.28 -7.09 -6.55
C ASP A 157 -21.32 -6.02 -6.01
N SER A 158 -21.71 -4.75 -6.16
CA SER A 158 -21.00 -3.57 -5.65
C SER A 158 -20.85 -3.57 -4.13
N LEU A 159 -21.69 -4.30 -3.38
CA LEU A 159 -21.63 -4.36 -1.92
C LEU A 159 -20.30 -4.90 -1.42
N TYR A 160 -19.67 -5.85 -2.11
CA TYR A 160 -18.36 -6.37 -1.71
C TYR A 160 -17.29 -5.28 -1.71
N TYR A 161 -17.32 -4.39 -2.70
CA TYR A 161 -16.37 -3.29 -2.82
C TYR A 161 -16.64 -2.21 -1.77
N ILE A 162 -17.91 -1.83 -1.56
CA ILE A 162 -18.28 -0.85 -0.52
C ILE A 162 -17.88 -1.38 0.87
N ALA A 163 -18.17 -2.65 1.16
CA ALA A 163 -17.79 -3.29 2.42
C ALA A 163 -16.27 -3.34 2.59
N ALA A 164 -15.52 -3.69 1.55
CA ALA A 164 -14.06 -3.72 1.60
C ALA A 164 -13.46 -2.33 1.87
N VAL A 165 -13.99 -1.27 1.23
CA VAL A 165 -13.59 0.11 1.49
C VAL A 165 -13.88 0.50 2.93
N GLY A 166 -15.09 0.20 3.42
CA GLY A 166 -15.50 0.46 4.80
C GLY A 166 -14.58 -0.23 5.81
N VAL A 167 -14.38 -1.55 5.67
CA VAL A 167 -13.51 -2.34 6.55
C VAL A 167 -12.06 -1.83 6.50
N ASN A 168 -11.52 -1.50 5.32
CA ASN A 168 -10.16 -0.96 5.21
C ASN A 168 -10.02 0.37 5.97
N GLY A 169 -10.99 1.28 5.82
CA GLY A 169 -11.03 2.55 6.54
C GLY A 169 -11.14 2.34 8.06
N SER A 170 -12.12 1.54 8.50
CA SER A 170 -12.35 1.27 9.92
C SER A 170 -11.15 0.64 10.61
N LEU A 171 -10.49 -0.34 9.99
CA LEU A 171 -9.32 -1.01 10.58
C LEU A 171 -8.09 -0.09 10.63
N ARG A 172 -7.93 0.81 9.66
CA ARG A 172 -6.88 1.85 9.71
C ARG A 172 -7.11 2.84 10.84
N LEU A 173 -8.35 3.28 11.04
CA LEU A 173 -8.72 4.14 12.16
C LEU A 173 -8.56 3.41 13.50
N LEU A 174 -8.91 2.12 13.58
CA LEU A 174 -8.67 1.29 14.75
C LEU A 174 -7.19 1.21 15.11
N LYS A 175 -6.29 1.10 14.13
CA LYS A 175 -4.84 1.08 14.40
C LYS A 175 -4.36 2.38 15.06
N ILE A 176 -4.81 3.53 14.57
CA ILE A 176 -4.50 4.83 15.22
C ILE A 176 -5.17 4.91 16.59
N GLY A 177 -6.47 4.59 16.66
CA GLY A 177 -7.26 4.61 17.89
C GLY A 177 -6.74 3.67 18.97
N SER A 178 -6.10 2.56 18.61
CA SER A 178 -5.50 1.62 19.56
C SER A 178 -4.42 2.26 20.44
N HIS A 179 -3.71 3.26 19.90
CA HIS A 179 -2.75 4.06 20.66
C HIS A 179 -3.42 5.02 21.65
N LEU A 180 -4.69 5.38 21.44
CA LEU A 180 -5.47 6.24 22.33
C LEU A 180 -6.18 5.42 23.43
N TYR A 181 -6.75 4.28 23.05
CA TYR A 181 -7.61 3.46 23.91
C TYR A 181 -6.92 2.24 24.53
N HIS A 182 -5.59 2.13 24.42
CA HIS A 182 -4.80 1.04 25.00
C HIS A 182 -5.31 -0.37 24.63
N VAL A 183 -5.80 -0.52 23.39
CA VAL A 183 -6.25 -1.83 22.88
C VAL A 183 -5.05 -2.78 22.84
N HIS A 184 -5.29 -4.05 23.23
CA HIS A 184 -4.22 -5.04 23.28
C HIS A 184 -3.54 -5.20 21.90
N PRO A 185 -2.19 -5.16 21.81
CA PRO A 185 -1.47 -5.16 20.52
C PRO A 185 -1.82 -6.33 19.61
N MET A 186 -2.07 -7.52 20.16
CA MET A 186 -2.47 -8.70 19.38
C MET A 186 -3.78 -8.49 18.61
N CYS A 187 -4.75 -7.77 19.16
CA CYS A 187 -6.02 -7.51 18.47
C CYS A 187 -5.80 -6.63 17.24
N VAL A 188 -4.91 -5.64 17.37
CA VAL A 188 -4.53 -4.74 16.27
C VAL A 188 -3.75 -5.50 15.19
N ASP A 189 -2.83 -6.37 15.60
CA ASP A 189 -2.04 -7.19 14.67
C ASP A 189 -2.93 -8.18 13.89
N VAL A 190 -3.87 -8.86 14.56
CA VAL A 190 -4.85 -9.73 13.89
C VAL A 190 -5.73 -8.93 12.93
N ALA A 191 -6.20 -7.76 13.35
CA ALA A 191 -6.97 -6.87 12.48
C ALA A 191 -6.18 -6.44 11.23
N GLU A 192 -4.89 -6.14 11.35
CA GLU A 192 -4.04 -5.80 10.20
C GLU A 192 -3.80 -6.99 9.25
N ILE A 193 -3.75 -8.22 9.77
CA ILE A 193 -3.70 -9.43 8.94
C ILE A 193 -4.99 -9.59 8.14
N VAL A 194 -6.15 -9.48 8.80
CA VAL A 194 -7.46 -9.57 8.12
C VAL A 194 -7.62 -8.49 7.06
N ARG A 195 -7.26 -7.23 7.39
CA ARG A 195 -7.29 -6.11 6.45
C ARG A 195 -6.45 -6.40 5.20
N ARG A 196 -5.25 -6.96 5.39
CA ARG A 196 -4.34 -7.30 4.29
C ARG A 196 -4.87 -8.45 3.44
N TRP A 197 -5.47 -9.47 4.06
CA TRP A 197 -6.10 -10.56 3.33
C TRP A 197 -7.18 -10.03 2.37
N ILE A 198 -8.06 -9.16 2.85
CA ILE A 198 -9.06 -8.47 2.02
C ILE A 198 -8.36 -7.69 0.90
N TRP A 199 -7.35 -6.88 1.24
CA TRP A 199 -6.61 -6.10 0.26
C TRP A 199 -5.98 -6.96 -0.85
N VAL A 200 -5.44 -8.14 -0.53
CA VAL A 200 -4.82 -9.04 -1.52
C VAL A 200 -5.84 -9.52 -2.55
N VAL A 201 -7.06 -9.87 -2.13
CA VAL A 201 -8.13 -10.32 -3.03
C VAL A 201 -8.44 -9.24 -4.08
N PHE A 202 -8.72 -8.01 -3.63
CA PHE A 202 -9.05 -6.91 -4.54
C PHE A 202 -7.85 -6.43 -5.35
N ARG A 203 -6.63 -6.50 -4.79
CA ARG A 203 -5.40 -6.18 -5.54
C ARG A 203 -5.17 -7.18 -6.67
N PHE A 204 -5.37 -8.47 -6.40
CA PHE A 204 -5.22 -9.53 -7.39
C PHE A 204 -6.28 -9.39 -8.49
N GLU A 205 -7.53 -9.11 -8.12
CA GLU A 205 -8.61 -8.84 -9.07
C GLU A 205 -8.28 -7.67 -10.00
N HIS A 206 -7.82 -6.55 -9.43
CA HIS A 206 -7.47 -5.39 -10.24
C HIS A 206 -6.32 -5.68 -11.23
N GLU A 207 -5.29 -6.40 -10.78
CA GLU A 207 -4.16 -6.80 -11.63
C GLU A 207 -4.60 -7.80 -12.72
N TRP A 208 -5.51 -8.72 -12.40
CA TRP A 208 -6.07 -9.68 -13.35
C TRP A 208 -6.86 -8.97 -14.46
N ILE A 209 -7.75 -8.06 -14.08
CA ILE A 209 -8.54 -7.26 -15.02
C ILE A 209 -7.61 -6.45 -15.94
N LYS A 210 -6.59 -5.80 -15.37
CA LYS A 210 -5.63 -5.00 -16.14
C LYS A 210 -4.90 -5.83 -17.20
N ARG A 211 -4.49 -7.05 -16.85
CA ARG A 211 -3.83 -7.97 -17.79
C ARG A 211 -4.78 -8.48 -18.87
N SER A 212 -6.04 -8.72 -18.52
CA SER A 212 -7.07 -9.19 -19.45
C SER A 212 -7.33 -8.17 -20.57
N TYR A 213 -7.46 -6.89 -20.23
CA TYR A 213 -7.58 -5.81 -21.22
C TYR A 213 -6.33 -5.71 -22.10
N SER A 214 -5.14 -5.71 -21.49
CA SER A 214 -3.89 -5.63 -22.25
C SER A 214 -3.73 -6.77 -23.25
N ASN A 215 -4.13 -7.99 -22.90
CA ASN A 215 -4.08 -9.13 -23.82
C ASN A 215 -5.08 -8.96 -24.97
N THR A 216 -6.30 -8.50 -24.67
CA THR A 216 -7.34 -8.25 -25.67
C THR A 216 -6.90 -7.17 -26.67
N ASP A 217 -6.28 -6.09 -26.19
CA ASP A 217 -5.76 -5.02 -27.05
C ASP A 217 -4.66 -5.52 -28.00
N ILE A 218 -3.78 -6.40 -27.52
CA ILE A 218 -2.73 -7.02 -28.33
C ILE A 218 -3.34 -7.93 -29.39
N GLU A 219 -4.33 -8.75 -29.04
CA GLU A 219 -5.02 -9.63 -29.98
C GLU A 219 -5.74 -8.83 -31.08
N LEU A 220 -6.43 -7.75 -30.71
CA LEU A 220 -7.08 -6.84 -31.68
C LEU A 220 -6.06 -6.17 -32.61
N GLN A 221 -4.93 -5.71 -32.08
CA GLN A 221 -3.86 -5.13 -32.90
C GLN A 221 -3.27 -6.14 -33.89
N GLN A 222 -3.08 -7.39 -33.45
CA GLN A 222 -2.60 -8.47 -34.32
C GLN A 222 -3.61 -8.80 -35.44
N GLN A 223 -4.90 -8.84 -35.11
CA GLN A 223 -5.97 -9.06 -36.10
C GLN A 223 -6.04 -7.92 -37.14
N LEU A 224 -5.96 -6.67 -36.69
CA LEU A 224 -5.95 -5.50 -37.57
C LEU A 224 -4.72 -5.48 -38.49
N ALA A 225 -3.55 -5.85 -37.96
CA ALA A 225 -2.33 -5.97 -38.76
C ALA A 225 -2.43 -7.08 -39.82
N ALA A 226 -3.01 -8.23 -39.47
CA ALA A 226 -3.24 -9.34 -40.41
C ALA A 226 -4.19 -8.92 -41.54
N PHE A 227 -5.30 -8.25 -41.23
CA PHE A 227 -6.25 -7.76 -42.23
C PHE A 227 -5.61 -6.74 -43.19
N SER A 228 -4.82 -5.80 -42.66
CA SER A 228 -4.07 -4.82 -43.46
C SER A 228 -3.13 -5.49 -44.47
N ASN A 229 -2.40 -6.52 -44.04
CA ASN A 229 -1.49 -7.26 -44.92
C ASN A 229 -2.23 -7.99 -46.05
N THR A 230 -3.36 -8.65 -45.74
CA THR A 230 -4.19 -9.32 -46.77
C THR A 230 -4.80 -8.34 -47.77
N ALA A 231 -5.17 -7.13 -47.34
CA ALA A 231 -5.71 -6.10 -48.23
C ALA A 231 -4.65 -5.57 -49.22
N ASN A 232 -3.40 -5.44 -48.79
CA ASN A 232 -2.30 -5.01 -49.65
C ASN A 232 -1.88 -6.07 -50.69
N GLU A 233 -1.99 -7.36 -50.37
CA GLU A 233 -1.76 -8.45 -51.33
C GLU A 233 -2.84 -8.48 -52.44
N HIS A 234 -4.09 -8.18 -52.11
CA HIS A 234 -5.16 -8.11 -53.12
C HIS A 234 -5.04 -6.91 -54.07
N HIS A 235 -4.43 -5.80 -53.64
CA HIS A 235 -4.20 -4.63 -54.51
C HIS A 235 -2.95 -4.73 -55.40
N SER A 236 -2.11 -5.74 -55.20
CA SER A 236 -0.89 -5.96 -55.99
C SER A 236 -1.04 -7.00 -57.10
N VAL A 237 -2.26 -7.54 -57.30
CA VAL A 237 -2.60 -8.33 -58.50
C VAL A 237 -2.76 -7.36 -59.68
N PRO A 238 -1.92 -7.41 -60.73
CA PRO A 238 -2.08 -6.55 -61.89
C PRO A 238 -3.34 -6.97 -62.65
N ASP A 239 -4.19 -6.00 -62.99
CA ASP A 239 -5.28 -6.19 -63.95
C ASP A 239 -4.68 -6.69 -65.27
N LEU A 240 -4.93 -7.95 -65.60
CA LEU A 240 -4.60 -8.61 -66.86
C LEU A 240 -5.71 -8.40 -67.90
#